data_AF-A0A7X0NLK9-F1
#
_entry.id   AF-A0A7X0NLK9-F1
#
_cell.length_a   1.000
_cell.length_b   1.000
_cell.length_c   1.000
_cell.angle_alpha   90.00
_cell.angle_beta   90.00
_cell.angle_gamma   90.00
#
_symmetry.space_group_name_H-M   'P 1'
#
loop_
_entity.id
_entity.type
_entity.pdbx_description
1 polymer ?
#
loop_
_entity_poly.entity_id
_entity_poly.type
_entity_poly.pdbx_seq_one_letter_code
_entity_poly.pdbx_strand_id
1 'polypeptide(L)'
;MPGVDTLDGLLQAVAEFRTDDYELPVEKTALDRARRSLEDTGLLLLGEVHGVRENPLIVLGLMRALGLTHLALEWPENLKPQLDVYLADGTGLDHPLWWLGDGRVTAGHFAVLKAIPGLVVTLFDGGMFTGDWSQRDALMAERVLTAHLEPALVVAGNAHTLTSPTELGLPMGACLASARPALESVSIQYGSGSYYNIEPRQSRGYAAVAGLYAADEELFVGLPEFGEATVPHLPVELLRDRLGL
;
A
#
# COMPACT_ATOMS: atom_id res chain seq x y z
N MET A 1 -5.79 21.93 -3.95
CA MET A 1 -5.49 20.76 -4.80
C MET A 1 -5.05 19.63 -3.87
N PRO A 2 -5.29 18.36 -4.20
CA PRO A 2 -4.93 17.22 -3.34
C PRO A 2 -3.42 16.96 -3.27
N GLY A 3 -2.67 17.44 -4.27
CA GLY A 3 -1.23 17.57 -4.15
C GLY A 3 -0.88 18.65 -3.12
N VAL A 4 -0.15 18.29 -2.08
CA VAL A 4 0.44 19.21 -1.10
C VAL A 4 1.93 19.29 -1.34
N ASP A 5 2.46 20.51 -1.42
CA ASP A 5 3.86 20.80 -1.77
C ASP A 5 4.64 21.42 -0.59
N THR A 6 4.02 21.51 0.59
CA THR A 6 4.63 22.05 1.81
C THR A 6 4.54 21.06 2.97
N LEU A 7 5.58 21.04 3.81
CA LEU A 7 5.62 20.20 5.01
C LEU A 7 4.46 20.51 5.96
N ASP A 8 4.17 21.79 6.19
CA ASP A 8 3.04 22.21 7.05
C ASP A 8 1.70 21.73 6.50
N GLY A 9 1.50 21.81 5.17
CA GLY A 9 0.30 21.29 4.52
C GLY A 9 0.16 19.77 4.65
N LEU A 10 1.26 19.02 4.54
CA LEU A 10 1.26 17.58 4.78
C LEU A 10 0.93 17.25 6.24
N LEU A 11 1.55 17.93 7.20
CA LEU A 11 1.31 17.70 8.63
C LEU A 11 -0.14 18.03 9.02
N GLN A 12 -0.71 19.10 8.46
CA GLN A 12 -2.11 19.44 8.64
C GLN A 12 -3.02 18.34 8.07
N ALA A 13 -2.78 17.90 6.83
CA ALA A 13 -3.57 16.85 6.20
C ALA A 13 -3.50 15.51 6.97
N VAL A 14 -2.34 15.18 7.54
CA VAL A 14 -2.17 14.01 8.42
C VAL A 14 -3.02 14.16 9.68
N ALA A 15 -3.02 15.34 10.32
CA ALA A 15 -3.78 15.59 11.53
C ALA A 15 -5.30 15.60 11.32
N GLU A 16 -5.75 16.04 10.14
CA GLU A 16 -7.17 16.09 9.76
C GLU A 16 -7.71 14.74 9.27
N PHE A 17 -6.83 13.80 8.90
CA PHE A 17 -7.25 12.51 8.39
C PHE A 17 -7.86 11.64 9.48
N ARG A 18 -9.13 11.27 9.29
CA ARG A 18 -9.91 10.48 10.23
C ARG A 18 -9.72 8.98 9.97
N THR A 19 -9.04 8.31 10.91
CA THR A 19 -8.81 6.85 10.85
C THR A 19 -10.04 6.01 11.23
N ASP A 20 -11.12 6.67 11.66
CA ASP A 20 -12.39 6.07 12.09
C ASP A 20 -13.52 6.25 11.06
N ASP A 21 -13.26 6.91 9.92
CA ASP A 21 -14.26 7.21 8.88
C ASP A 21 -14.65 5.97 8.03
N TYR A 22 -14.03 4.82 8.24
CA TYR A 22 -14.29 3.60 7.48
C TYR A 22 -14.18 2.37 8.37
N GLU A 23 -15.27 1.61 8.42
CA GLU A 23 -15.30 0.27 8.98
C GLU A 23 -15.34 -0.71 7.82
N LEU A 24 -14.33 -1.59 7.72
CA LEU A 24 -14.26 -2.61 6.66
C LEU A 24 -15.33 -3.67 6.93
N PRO A 25 -16.38 -3.81 6.07
CA PRO A 25 -17.26 -4.96 6.15
C PRO A 25 -16.46 -6.22 5.81
N VAL A 26 -16.70 -7.31 6.52
CA VAL A 26 -15.94 -8.55 6.35
C VAL A 26 -16.85 -9.75 6.21
N GLU A 27 -16.79 -10.41 5.05
CA GLU A 27 -17.36 -11.72 4.86
C GLU A 27 -16.51 -12.78 5.60
N LYS A 28 -17.17 -13.64 6.38
CA LYS A 28 -16.49 -14.66 7.17
C LYS A 28 -15.62 -15.60 6.33
N THR A 29 -16.13 -16.07 5.18
CA THR A 29 -15.40 -17.01 4.32
C THR A 29 -14.10 -16.41 3.78
N ALA A 30 -14.16 -15.14 3.38
CA ALA A 30 -13.02 -14.38 2.88
C ALA A 30 -11.98 -14.14 3.97
N LEU A 31 -12.43 -13.80 5.19
CA LEU A 31 -11.55 -13.66 6.34
C LEU A 31 -10.86 -14.98 6.70
N ASP A 32 -11.58 -16.10 6.66
CA ASP A 32 -11.02 -17.41 6.95
C ASP A 32 -9.99 -17.84 5.89
N ARG A 33 -10.16 -17.45 4.62
CA ARG A 33 -9.15 -17.64 3.57
C ARG A 33 -7.91 -16.78 3.79
N ALA A 34 -8.09 -15.49 4.09
CA ALA A 34 -6.99 -14.58 4.40
C ALA A 34 -6.16 -15.07 5.61
N ARG A 35 -6.84 -15.59 6.64
CA ARG A 35 -6.17 -16.23 7.80
C ARG A 35 -5.38 -17.46 7.40
N ARG A 36 -5.93 -18.35 6.57
CA ARG A 36 -5.20 -19.53 6.09
C ARG A 36 -3.93 -19.15 5.32
N SER A 37 -3.98 -18.13 4.46
CA SER A 37 -2.76 -17.62 3.80
C SER A 37 -1.69 -17.22 4.82
N LEU A 38 -2.08 -16.49 5.87
CA LEU A 38 -1.15 -16.08 6.93
C LEU A 38 -0.64 -17.28 7.76
N GLU A 39 -1.48 -18.27 8.04
CA GLU A 39 -1.08 -19.48 8.78
C GLU A 39 -0.11 -20.35 7.98
N ASP A 40 -0.39 -20.55 6.68
CA ASP A 40 0.37 -21.44 5.81
C ASP A 40 1.63 -20.78 5.24
N THR A 41 1.61 -19.46 5.02
CA THR A 41 2.70 -18.73 4.37
C THR A 41 3.30 -17.60 5.19
N GLY A 42 2.66 -17.18 6.27
CA GLY A 42 3.04 -15.99 7.01
C GLY A 42 2.72 -14.67 6.32
N LEU A 43 2.16 -14.67 5.10
CA LEU A 43 1.89 -13.46 4.32
C LEU A 43 0.46 -13.41 3.79
N LEU A 44 -0.01 -12.20 3.57
CA LEU A 44 -1.18 -11.88 2.75
C LEU A 44 -0.83 -10.69 1.86
N LEU A 45 -1.05 -10.79 0.55
CA LEU A 45 -0.85 -9.65 -0.35
C LEU A 45 -2.11 -8.78 -0.41
N LEU A 46 -1.94 -7.46 -0.52
CA LEU A 46 -2.99 -6.52 -0.85
C LEU A 46 -2.55 -5.67 -2.05
N GLY A 47 -3.25 -5.84 -3.16
CA GLY A 47 -3.10 -5.01 -4.34
C GLY A 47 -3.94 -3.74 -4.22
N GLU A 48 -3.35 -2.60 -4.56
CA GLU A 48 -4.06 -1.32 -4.63
C GLU A 48 -3.83 -0.53 -5.92
N VAL A 49 -4.70 0.47 -6.14
CA VAL A 49 -4.44 1.60 -7.05
C VAL A 49 -3.98 2.75 -6.16
N HIS A 50 -2.78 3.25 -6.39
CA HIS A 50 -2.19 4.33 -5.61
C HIS A 50 -3.02 5.62 -5.68
N GLY A 51 -2.94 6.43 -4.61
CA GLY A 51 -3.58 7.74 -4.57
C GLY A 51 -5.06 7.74 -4.21
N VAL A 52 -5.62 6.60 -3.80
CA VAL A 52 -7.00 6.50 -3.30
C VAL A 52 -7.02 6.77 -1.79
N ARG A 53 -7.94 7.62 -1.35
CA ARG A 53 -8.06 8.10 0.04
C ARG A 53 -8.33 6.96 1.02
N GLU A 54 -9.09 5.96 0.61
CA GLU A 54 -9.56 4.87 1.47
C GLU A 54 -8.56 3.70 1.59
N ASN A 55 -7.50 3.62 0.75
CA ASN A 55 -6.55 2.50 0.84
C ASN A 55 -5.91 2.35 2.23
N PRO A 56 -5.42 3.44 2.88
CA PRO A 56 -4.90 3.33 4.24
C PRO A 56 -5.95 2.79 5.23
N LEU A 57 -7.23 3.12 5.03
CA LEU A 57 -8.31 2.65 5.89
C LEU A 57 -8.62 1.17 5.65
N ILE A 58 -8.53 0.70 4.41
CA ILE A 58 -8.61 -0.73 4.08
C ILE A 58 -7.45 -1.49 4.72
N VAL A 59 -6.23 -0.97 4.63
CA VAL A 59 -5.04 -1.53 5.32
C VAL A 59 -5.30 -1.61 6.82
N LEU A 60 -5.77 -0.53 7.46
CA LEU A 60 -6.12 -0.52 8.88
C LEU A 60 -7.20 -1.56 9.23
N GLY A 61 -8.24 -1.66 8.42
CA GLY A 61 -9.34 -2.62 8.59
C GLY A 61 -8.88 -4.06 8.53
N LEU A 62 -8.06 -4.41 7.52
CA LEU A 62 -7.49 -5.75 7.36
C LEU A 62 -6.53 -6.09 8.51
N MET A 63 -5.62 -5.17 8.87
CA MET A 63 -4.71 -5.35 9.99
C MET A 63 -5.47 -5.63 11.30
N ARG A 64 -6.56 -4.89 11.57
CA ARG A 64 -7.42 -5.12 12.74
C ARG A 64 -8.16 -6.46 12.67
N ALA A 65 -8.79 -6.78 11.54
CA ALA A 65 -9.58 -8.00 11.36
C ALA A 65 -8.73 -9.29 11.48
N LEU A 66 -7.46 -9.19 11.09
CA LEU A 66 -6.49 -10.29 11.09
C LEU A 66 -5.57 -10.27 12.32
N GLY A 67 -5.63 -9.24 13.16
CA GLY A 67 -4.78 -9.12 14.36
C GLY A 67 -3.29 -8.92 14.05
N LEU A 68 -2.97 -8.25 12.95
CA LEU A 68 -1.61 -8.07 12.46
C LEU A 68 -0.95 -6.82 13.06
N THR A 69 0.37 -6.90 13.20
CA THR A 69 1.24 -5.78 13.62
C THR A 69 2.42 -5.57 12.67
N HIS A 70 2.64 -6.46 11.70
CA HIS A 70 3.68 -6.29 10.68
C HIS A 70 3.05 -5.89 9.35
N LEU A 71 3.58 -4.82 8.76
CA LEU A 71 3.12 -4.26 7.50
C LEU A 71 4.32 -4.06 6.57
N ALA A 72 4.26 -4.57 5.36
CA ALA A 72 5.23 -4.32 4.31
C ALA A 72 4.62 -3.35 3.28
N LEU A 73 5.34 -2.30 2.91
CA LEU A 73 4.89 -1.29 1.95
C LEU A 73 5.84 -1.19 0.76
N GLU A 74 5.28 -1.03 -0.44
CA GLU A 74 5.98 -0.72 -1.69
C GLU A 74 6.50 0.73 -1.71
N TRP A 75 7.21 1.14 -0.66
CA TRP A 75 7.87 2.44 -0.59
C TRP A 75 9.40 2.26 -0.66
N PRO A 76 10.13 3.29 -1.09
CA PRO A 76 11.58 3.27 -1.12
C PRO A 76 12.20 2.83 0.22
N GLU A 77 13.06 1.81 0.19
CA GLU A 77 13.65 1.24 1.40
C GLU A 77 14.47 2.25 2.21
N ASN A 78 15.06 3.23 1.52
CA ASN A 78 15.86 4.29 2.11
C ASN A 78 15.05 5.34 2.90
N LEU A 79 13.72 5.28 2.85
CA LEU A 79 12.84 6.08 3.69
C LEU A 79 12.64 5.48 5.10
N LYS A 80 13.13 4.26 5.34
CA LYS A 80 12.91 3.56 6.62
C LYS A 80 13.40 4.36 7.83
N PRO A 81 14.62 4.94 7.85
CA PRO A 81 15.06 5.75 8.99
C PRO A 81 14.14 6.95 9.27
N GLN A 82 13.61 7.58 8.24
CA GLN A 82 12.72 8.74 8.33
C GLN A 82 11.33 8.33 8.80
N LEU A 83 10.85 7.17 8.35
CA LEU A 83 9.60 6.60 8.83
C LEU A 83 9.69 6.27 10.33
N ASP A 84 10.81 5.71 10.78
CA ASP A 84 11.01 5.40 12.21
C ASP A 84 10.96 6.64 13.09
N VAL A 85 11.58 7.73 12.63
CA VAL A 85 11.49 9.05 13.29
C VAL A 85 10.04 9.54 13.33
N TYR A 86 9.32 9.45 12.21
CA TYR A 86 7.91 9.85 12.14
C TYR A 86 7.01 9.05 13.08
N LEU A 87 7.20 7.73 13.17
CA LEU A 87 6.43 6.89 14.06
C LEU A 87 6.76 7.15 15.54
N ALA A 88 8.00 7.52 15.86
CA ALA A 88 8.44 7.81 17.22
C ALA A 88 7.92 9.15 17.76
N ASP A 89 8.06 10.25 17.00
CA ASP A 89 7.74 11.60 17.50
C ASP A 89 6.93 12.47 16.53
N GLY A 90 6.67 12.00 15.30
CA GLY A 90 5.94 12.73 14.28
C GLY A 90 6.74 13.65 13.39
N THR A 91 8.07 13.67 13.50
CA THR A 91 8.97 14.39 12.60
C THR A 91 9.44 13.50 11.44
N GLY A 92 10.51 13.84 10.70
CA GLY A 92 11.06 12.95 9.66
C GLY A 92 10.42 13.01 8.27
N LEU A 93 9.42 13.87 8.04
CA LEU A 93 8.75 14.00 6.73
C LEU A 93 9.41 14.97 5.74
N ASP A 94 10.59 15.51 6.06
CA ASP A 94 11.31 16.49 5.20
C ASP A 94 12.27 15.84 4.17
N HIS A 95 12.17 14.53 3.95
CA HIS A 95 12.99 13.83 2.96
C HIS A 95 12.36 13.88 1.56
N PRO A 96 13.10 14.20 0.48
CA PRO A 96 12.54 14.41 -0.86
C PRO A 96 11.79 13.21 -1.43
N LEU A 97 12.16 11.98 -1.08
CA LEU A 97 11.45 10.77 -1.54
C LEU A 97 10.04 10.61 -0.98
N TRP A 98 9.64 11.39 0.03
CA TRP A 98 8.23 11.47 0.41
C TRP A 98 7.38 12.20 -0.63
N TRP A 99 7.99 12.96 -1.54
CA TRP A 99 7.31 13.98 -2.35
C TRP A 99 7.24 13.62 -3.84
N LEU A 100 7.30 12.33 -4.17
CA LEU A 100 7.31 11.83 -5.55
C LEU A 100 5.98 12.05 -6.29
N GLY A 101 4.88 12.22 -5.57
CA GLY A 101 3.56 12.47 -6.16
C GLY A 101 2.85 11.25 -6.76
N ASP A 102 3.47 10.07 -6.80
CA ASP A 102 2.92 8.85 -7.44
C ASP A 102 1.77 8.17 -6.68
N GLY A 103 1.37 8.74 -5.55
CA GLY A 103 0.23 8.29 -4.75
C GLY A 103 0.51 7.09 -3.83
N ARG A 104 1.72 6.50 -3.85
CA ARG A 104 2.10 5.41 -2.94
C ARG A 104 2.12 5.87 -1.49
N VAL A 105 2.58 7.09 -1.28
CA VAL A 105 2.61 7.77 0.01
C VAL A 105 1.47 8.80 0.02
N THR A 106 0.67 8.80 1.09
CA THR A 106 -0.44 9.75 1.27
C THR A 106 -0.49 10.23 2.72
N ALA A 107 -1.15 11.37 2.98
CA ALA A 107 -1.39 11.82 4.35
C ALA A 107 -2.16 10.77 5.18
N GLY A 108 -3.08 10.04 4.53
CA GLY A 108 -3.86 8.96 5.17
C GLY A 108 -2.99 7.79 5.62
N HIS A 109 -1.96 7.43 4.86
CA HIS A 109 -1.00 6.41 5.28
C HIS A 109 -0.34 6.79 6.59
N PHE A 110 0.25 7.99 6.68
CA PHE A 110 0.90 8.47 7.89
C PHE A 110 -0.03 8.48 9.12
N ALA A 111 -1.26 8.96 8.95
CA ALA A 111 -2.27 8.95 10.01
C ALA A 111 -2.61 7.53 10.49
N VAL A 112 -2.82 6.60 9.55
CA VAL A 112 -3.14 5.20 9.85
C VAL A 112 -1.98 4.48 10.53
N LEU A 113 -0.74 4.67 10.08
CA LEU A 113 0.41 3.96 10.66
C LEU A 113 0.54 4.29 12.16
N LYS A 114 0.29 5.54 12.56
CA LYS A 114 0.25 5.94 13.98
C LYS A 114 -0.92 5.36 14.78
N ALA A 115 -2.00 4.98 14.10
CA ALA A 115 -3.20 4.43 14.74
C ALA A 115 -3.12 2.91 14.99
N ILE A 116 -2.04 2.23 14.57
CA ILE A 116 -1.84 0.79 14.77
C ILE A 116 -0.84 0.57 15.92
N PRO A 117 -1.29 0.10 17.10
CA PRO A 117 -0.41 -0.15 18.23
C PRO A 117 0.60 -1.25 17.93
N GLY A 118 1.87 -1.04 18.30
CA GLY A 118 2.92 -2.04 18.12
C GLY A 118 3.31 -2.33 16.66
N LEU A 119 2.92 -1.44 15.74
CA LEU A 119 3.21 -1.59 14.32
C LEU A 119 4.72 -1.67 14.05
N VAL A 120 5.11 -2.65 13.24
CA VAL A 120 6.43 -2.78 12.64
C VAL A 120 6.26 -2.68 11.13
N VAL A 121 6.89 -1.67 10.53
CA VAL A 121 6.81 -1.44 9.07
C VAL A 121 8.09 -1.90 8.39
N THR A 122 7.97 -2.58 7.25
CA THR A 122 9.06 -2.89 6.32
C THR A 122 8.82 -2.16 5.01
N LEU A 123 9.85 -1.52 4.45
CA LEU A 123 9.79 -0.87 3.14
C LEU A 123 10.63 -1.68 2.17
N PHE A 124 10.04 -2.14 1.06
CA PHE A 124 10.67 -3.16 0.21
C PHE A 124 10.97 -2.72 -1.23
N ASP A 125 10.69 -1.47 -1.62
CA ASP A 125 11.07 -1.00 -2.95
C ASP A 125 12.53 -0.52 -2.96
N GLY A 126 13.38 -1.22 -3.69
CA GLY A 126 14.80 -0.89 -3.86
C GLY A 126 15.09 0.27 -4.80
N GLY A 127 14.07 0.83 -5.48
CA GLY A 127 14.21 1.94 -6.42
C GLY A 127 14.03 1.56 -7.91
N MET A 128 13.93 2.60 -8.74
CA MET A 128 13.29 2.55 -10.07
C MET A 128 14.18 2.19 -11.28
N PHE A 129 15.46 1.83 -11.11
CA PHE A 129 16.37 1.66 -12.25
C PHE A 129 16.70 0.20 -12.56
N THR A 130 15.68 -0.61 -12.83
CA THR A 130 15.86 -1.80 -13.65
C THR A 130 15.24 -1.54 -15.02
N GLY A 131 15.96 -1.85 -16.10
CA GLY A 131 15.38 -1.83 -17.45
C GLY A 131 14.34 -2.93 -17.67
N ASP A 132 14.13 -3.79 -16.66
CA ASP A 132 13.25 -4.95 -16.66
C ASP A 132 12.35 -4.92 -15.41
N TRP A 133 11.04 -4.81 -15.65
CA TRP A 133 10.02 -4.82 -14.60
C TRP A 133 10.06 -6.11 -13.77
N SER A 134 10.28 -7.27 -14.39
CA SER A 134 10.34 -8.56 -13.70
C SER A 134 11.52 -8.62 -12.73
N GLN A 135 12.64 -7.97 -13.07
CA GLN A 135 13.81 -7.90 -12.20
C GLN A 135 13.53 -7.06 -10.95
N ARG A 136 12.86 -5.90 -11.08
CA ARG A 136 12.46 -5.09 -9.91
C ARG A 136 11.53 -5.88 -9.00
N ASP A 137 10.56 -6.56 -9.58
CA ASP A 137 9.58 -7.37 -8.85
C ASP A 137 10.20 -8.57 -8.14
N ALA A 138 11.15 -9.26 -8.76
CA ALA A 138 11.93 -10.32 -8.10
C ALA A 138 12.75 -9.78 -6.91
N LEU A 139 13.36 -8.60 -7.06
CA LEU A 139 14.13 -7.96 -5.98
C LEU A 139 13.24 -7.45 -4.84
N MET A 140 12.00 -7.01 -5.13
CA MET A 140 11.01 -6.69 -4.09
C MET A 140 10.58 -7.96 -3.33
N ALA A 141 10.33 -9.05 -4.07
CA ALA A 141 9.96 -10.34 -3.46
C ALA A 141 11.08 -10.88 -2.55
N GLU A 142 12.34 -10.81 -2.99
CA GLU A 142 13.50 -11.21 -2.19
C GLU A 142 13.60 -10.42 -0.88
N ARG A 143 13.39 -9.09 -0.92
CA ARG A 143 13.38 -8.24 0.28
C ARG A 143 12.26 -8.62 1.24
N VAL A 144 11.06 -8.90 0.74
CA VAL A 144 9.94 -9.38 1.56
C VAL A 144 10.30 -10.72 2.22
N LEU A 145 10.87 -11.67 1.47
CA LEU A 145 11.22 -13.00 2.01
C LEU A 145 12.35 -12.97 3.05
N THR A 146 13.32 -12.05 2.89
CA THR A 146 14.51 -11.95 3.76
C THR A 146 14.30 -11.10 5.00
N ALA A 147 13.26 -10.25 5.03
CA ALA A 147 12.94 -9.41 6.16
C ALA A 147 12.35 -10.17 7.37
N HIS A 148 11.92 -11.43 7.21
CA HIS A 148 11.38 -12.28 8.28
C HIS A 148 10.27 -11.60 9.11
N LEU A 149 9.32 -10.96 8.41
CA LEU A 149 8.30 -10.09 8.99
C LEU A 149 6.98 -10.82 9.36
N GLU A 150 6.95 -12.15 9.30
CA GLU A 150 5.71 -12.92 9.43
C GLU A 150 5.14 -12.94 10.87
N PRO A 151 3.81 -12.91 11.06
CA PRO A 151 2.77 -12.76 10.03
C PRO A 151 2.57 -11.30 9.60
N ALA A 152 2.46 -11.06 8.28
CA ALA A 152 2.38 -9.69 7.73
C ALA A 152 1.38 -9.51 6.58
N LEU A 153 0.88 -8.28 6.50
CA LEU A 153 0.22 -7.76 5.31
C LEU A 153 1.27 -7.09 4.40
N VAL A 154 1.31 -7.46 3.13
CA VAL A 154 2.22 -6.89 2.12
C VAL A 154 1.40 -6.09 1.13
N VAL A 155 1.60 -4.78 1.07
CA VAL A 155 0.81 -3.86 0.24
C VAL A 155 1.67 -3.32 -0.91
N ALA A 156 1.16 -3.47 -2.13
CA ALA A 156 1.78 -2.94 -3.34
C ALA A 156 0.72 -2.58 -4.39
N GLY A 157 1.14 -1.94 -5.47
CA GLY A 157 0.28 -1.74 -6.63
C GLY A 157 -0.26 -3.07 -7.17
N ASN A 158 -1.52 -3.09 -7.63
CA ASN A 158 -2.22 -4.29 -8.10
C ASN A 158 -1.42 -5.16 -9.08
N ALA A 159 -0.63 -4.54 -9.98
CA ALA A 159 0.19 -5.27 -10.95
C ALA A 159 1.29 -6.11 -10.27
N HIS A 160 1.83 -5.63 -9.16
CA HIS A 160 2.89 -6.29 -8.41
C HIS A 160 2.37 -7.45 -7.56
N THR A 161 1.09 -7.45 -7.17
CA THR A 161 0.53 -8.47 -6.26
C THR A 161 -0.07 -9.68 -6.96
N LEU A 162 -0.12 -9.69 -8.29
CA LEU A 162 -0.58 -10.85 -9.07
C LEU A 162 0.27 -12.08 -8.74
N THR A 163 -0.37 -13.21 -8.42
CA THR A 163 0.29 -14.44 -7.94
C THR A 163 0.71 -15.40 -9.05
N SER A 164 0.49 -15.01 -10.31
CA SER A 164 0.85 -15.79 -11.50
C SER A 164 1.59 -14.93 -12.52
N PRO A 165 2.45 -15.52 -13.38
CA PRO A 165 3.06 -14.80 -14.49
C PRO A 165 2.02 -14.13 -15.39
N THR A 166 2.39 -12.99 -15.96
CA THR A 166 1.55 -12.22 -16.89
C THR A 166 2.25 -12.06 -18.23
N GLU A 167 1.53 -11.56 -19.25
CA GLU A 167 2.15 -11.20 -20.54
C GLU A 167 3.21 -10.10 -20.41
N LEU A 168 3.15 -9.28 -19.35
CA LEU A 168 4.08 -8.19 -19.09
C LEU A 168 5.35 -8.64 -18.37
N GLY A 169 5.37 -9.85 -17.81
CA GLY A 169 6.49 -10.37 -17.04
C GLY A 169 6.09 -11.10 -15.77
N LEU A 170 7.06 -11.26 -14.87
CA LEU A 170 6.92 -11.97 -13.60
C LEU A 170 6.70 -10.96 -12.45
N PRO A 171 5.47 -10.82 -11.95
CA PRO A 171 5.18 -9.90 -10.85
C PRO A 171 5.72 -10.41 -9.51
N MET A 172 5.86 -9.49 -8.55
CA MET A 172 6.37 -9.78 -7.20
C MET A 172 5.52 -10.88 -6.53
N GLY A 173 4.20 -10.83 -6.66
CA GLY A 173 3.28 -11.81 -6.12
C GLY A 173 3.53 -13.21 -6.68
N ALA A 174 3.90 -13.35 -7.95
CA ALA A 174 4.23 -14.64 -8.56
C ALA A 174 5.56 -15.18 -8.04
N CYS A 175 6.56 -14.33 -7.84
CA CYS A 175 7.81 -14.70 -7.18
C CYS A 175 7.55 -15.20 -5.74
N LEU A 176 6.71 -14.49 -4.98
CA LEU A 176 6.34 -14.85 -3.61
C LEU A 176 5.52 -16.15 -3.57
N ALA A 177 4.55 -16.32 -4.46
CA ALA A 177 3.75 -17.54 -4.57
C ALA A 177 4.60 -18.75 -4.98
N SER A 178 5.63 -18.56 -5.81
CA SER A 178 6.59 -19.63 -6.12
C SER A 178 7.38 -20.08 -4.89
N ALA A 179 7.71 -19.16 -3.97
CA ALA A 179 8.39 -19.49 -2.73
C ALA A 179 7.42 -20.01 -1.64
N ARG A 180 6.16 -19.58 -1.68
CA ARG A 180 5.10 -19.90 -0.72
C ARG A 180 3.79 -20.23 -1.44
N PRO A 181 3.60 -21.49 -1.89
CA PRO A 181 2.51 -21.85 -2.81
C PRO A 181 1.07 -21.66 -2.31
N ALA A 182 0.85 -21.50 -1.00
CA ALA A 182 -0.47 -21.24 -0.41
C ALA A 182 -0.78 -19.73 -0.25
N LEU A 183 0.04 -18.86 -0.85
CA LEU A 183 -0.09 -17.41 -0.72
C LEU A 183 -1.34 -16.91 -1.46
N GLU A 184 -2.19 -16.20 -0.74
CA GLU A 184 -3.34 -15.50 -1.29
C GLU A 184 -3.02 -14.02 -1.52
N SER A 185 -3.70 -13.44 -2.51
CA SER A 185 -3.69 -12.01 -2.77
C SER A 185 -5.11 -11.46 -2.73
N VAL A 186 -5.27 -10.35 -2.03
CA VAL A 186 -6.50 -9.56 -2.00
C VAL A 186 -6.37 -8.42 -2.99
N SER A 187 -7.30 -8.31 -3.94
CA SER A 187 -7.35 -7.20 -4.89
C SER A 187 -8.44 -6.21 -4.50
N ILE A 188 -8.14 -4.91 -4.48
CA ILE A 188 -9.20 -3.92 -4.27
C ILE A 188 -9.99 -3.71 -5.58
N GLN A 189 -11.30 -3.97 -5.55
CA GLN A 189 -12.20 -3.61 -6.65
C GLN A 189 -12.70 -2.18 -6.45
N TYR A 190 -12.25 -1.26 -7.30
CA TYR A 190 -12.63 0.15 -7.25
C TYR A 190 -13.87 0.39 -8.11
N GLY A 191 -14.91 0.98 -7.50
CA GLY A 191 -16.09 1.47 -8.21
C GLY A 191 -15.85 2.84 -8.84
N SER A 192 -16.66 3.83 -8.49
CA SER A 192 -16.56 5.18 -9.06
C SER A 192 -15.88 6.14 -8.09
N GLY A 193 -14.98 6.98 -8.60
CA GLY A 193 -14.23 7.91 -7.75
C GLY A 193 -13.09 8.62 -8.47
N SER A 194 -12.26 9.29 -7.69
CA SER A 194 -11.04 9.96 -8.15
C SER A 194 -9.85 9.57 -7.28
N TYR A 195 -8.64 9.63 -7.85
CA TYR A 195 -7.39 9.31 -7.17
C TYR A 195 -6.27 10.19 -7.69
N TYR A 196 -5.25 10.41 -6.88
CA TYR A 196 -4.11 11.25 -7.25
C TYR A 196 -2.87 10.40 -7.49
N ASN A 197 -2.43 10.32 -8.74
CA ASN A 197 -1.19 9.64 -9.11
C ASN A 197 -0.45 10.49 -10.15
N ILE A 198 0.56 11.23 -9.68
CA ILE A 198 1.25 12.34 -10.34
C ILE A 198 0.31 13.53 -10.63
N GLU A 199 -0.92 13.25 -11.03
CA GLU A 199 -1.99 14.18 -11.35
C GLU A 199 -3.33 13.60 -10.88
N PRO A 200 -4.38 14.45 -10.77
CA PRO A 200 -5.74 13.98 -10.54
C PRO A 200 -6.25 13.06 -11.65
N ARG A 201 -6.83 11.92 -11.26
CA ARG A 201 -7.40 10.93 -12.16
C ARG A 201 -8.80 10.53 -11.71
N GLN A 202 -9.59 10.02 -12.66
CA GLN A 202 -10.94 9.54 -12.41
C GLN A 202 -11.04 8.07 -12.81
N SER A 203 -11.87 7.32 -12.09
CA SER A 203 -12.29 5.97 -12.48
C SER A 203 -13.80 5.86 -12.47
N ARG A 204 -14.31 5.09 -13.41
CA ARG A 204 -15.72 4.65 -13.49
C ARG A 204 -15.74 3.13 -13.52
N GLY A 205 -15.12 2.53 -12.52
CA GLY A 205 -15.12 1.10 -12.32
C GLY A 205 -16.43 0.61 -11.71
N TYR A 206 -16.46 -0.68 -11.37
CA TYR A 206 -17.60 -1.32 -10.76
C TYR A 206 -17.12 -2.22 -9.62
N ALA A 207 -17.70 -2.03 -8.43
CA ALA A 207 -17.56 -2.92 -7.30
C ALA A 207 -18.95 -3.21 -6.75
N ALA A 208 -19.39 -4.46 -6.86
CA ALA A 208 -20.76 -4.85 -6.53
C ALA A 208 -21.03 -4.91 -5.02
N VAL A 209 -20.01 -5.26 -4.25
CA VAL A 209 -20.08 -5.54 -2.82
C VAL A 209 -19.06 -4.67 -2.11
N ALA A 210 -19.44 -4.05 -0.99
CA ALA A 210 -18.49 -3.32 -0.15
C ALA A 210 -17.82 -4.27 0.84
N GLY A 211 -16.50 -4.10 1.04
CA GLY A 211 -15.73 -4.83 2.05
C GLY A 211 -15.01 -6.07 1.53
N LEU A 212 -14.41 -6.83 2.45
CA LEU A 212 -13.68 -8.07 2.15
C LEU A 212 -14.67 -9.19 1.83
N TYR A 213 -14.56 -9.78 0.64
CA TYR A 213 -15.36 -10.93 0.21
C TYR A 213 -14.55 -11.87 -0.69
N ALA A 214 -15.06 -13.09 -0.86
CA ALA A 214 -14.52 -14.07 -1.77
C ALA A 214 -15.46 -14.21 -2.98
N ALA A 215 -14.89 -14.21 -4.18
CA ALA A 215 -15.62 -14.54 -5.39
C ALA A 215 -14.76 -15.48 -6.24
N ASP A 216 -15.37 -16.60 -6.65
CA ASP A 216 -14.66 -17.69 -7.30
C ASP A 216 -13.42 -18.14 -6.49
N GLU A 217 -12.25 -18.17 -7.11
CA GLU A 217 -10.98 -18.52 -6.48
C GLU A 217 -10.18 -17.31 -5.98
N GLU A 218 -10.78 -16.11 -5.94
CA GLU A 218 -10.08 -14.86 -5.64
C GLU A 218 -10.62 -14.20 -4.36
N LEU A 219 -9.79 -13.33 -3.76
CA LEU A 219 -10.15 -12.48 -2.63
C LEU A 219 -10.19 -11.02 -3.07
N PHE A 220 -11.22 -10.32 -2.63
CA PHE A 220 -11.42 -8.92 -2.99
C PHE A 220 -11.76 -8.08 -1.77
N VAL A 221 -11.35 -6.81 -1.82
CA VAL A 221 -12.01 -5.75 -1.06
C VAL A 221 -12.75 -4.87 -2.04
N GLY A 222 -14.07 -4.87 -2.01
CA GLY A 222 -14.83 -3.97 -2.88
C GLY A 222 -15.01 -2.60 -2.25
N LEU A 223 -14.80 -1.58 -3.07
CA LEU A 223 -14.89 -0.17 -2.70
C LEU A 223 -15.77 0.56 -3.75
N PRO A 224 -17.11 0.54 -3.59
CA PRO A 224 -18.04 1.08 -4.58
C PRO A 224 -17.86 2.57 -4.88
N GLU A 225 -17.49 3.35 -3.87
CA GLU A 225 -17.16 4.76 -3.98
C GLU A 225 -15.85 5.03 -3.27
N PHE A 226 -15.03 5.91 -3.85
CA PHE A 226 -13.74 6.26 -3.29
C PHE A 226 -13.35 7.70 -3.60
N GLY A 227 -12.51 8.26 -2.73
CA GLY A 227 -12.04 9.63 -2.78
C GLY A 227 -10.59 9.75 -3.20
N GLU A 228 -10.24 10.96 -3.61
CA GLU A 228 -8.87 11.31 -3.96
C GLU A 228 -8.04 11.54 -2.69
N ALA A 229 -6.88 10.90 -2.61
CA ALA A 229 -5.99 11.09 -1.47
C ALA A 229 -5.28 12.45 -1.50
N THR A 230 -4.92 12.95 -0.31
CA THR A 230 -3.94 14.04 -0.20
C THR A 230 -2.53 13.47 -0.30
N VAL A 231 -1.79 13.89 -1.33
CA VAL A 231 -0.49 13.30 -1.71
C VAL A 231 0.61 14.37 -1.62
N PRO A 232 1.71 14.10 -0.88
CA PRO A 232 2.91 14.94 -0.95
C PRO A 232 3.54 14.90 -2.36
N HIS A 233 3.61 16.06 -3.01
CA HIS A 233 4.13 16.19 -4.37
C HIS A 233 4.83 17.53 -4.55
N LEU A 234 6.15 17.50 -4.73
CA LEU A 234 6.93 18.69 -5.07
C LEU A 234 6.94 18.90 -6.60
N PRO A 235 7.02 20.16 -7.08
CA PRO A 235 7.34 20.43 -8.48
C PRO A 235 8.62 19.70 -8.91
N VAL A 236 8.64 19.19 -10.15
CA VAL A 236 9.72 18.33 -10.67
C VAL A 236 11.09 18.99 -10.55
N GLU A 237 11.18 20.29 -10.80
CA GLU A 237 12.41 21.08 -10.69
C GLU A 237 12.94 21.08 -9.26
N LEU A 238 12.06 21.36 -8.29
CA LEU A 238 12.42 21.37 -6.88
C LEU A 238 12.76 19.96 -6.37
N LEU A 239 12.04 18.93 -6.84
CA LEU A 239 12.34 17.54 -6.49
C LEU A 239 13.72 17.12 -7.00
N ARG A 240 14.10 17.49 -8.23
CA ARG A 240 15.44 17.25 -8.78
C ARG A 240 16.52 17.95 -7.97
N ASP A 241 16.33 19.22 -7.67
CA ASP A 241 17.26 20.00 -6.84
C ASP A 241 17.47 19.35 -5.47
N ARG A 242 16.40 18.90 -4.81
CA ARG A 242 16.48 18.23 -3.49
C ARG A 242 17.08 16.82 -3.55
N LEU A 243 17.00 16.14 -4.70
CA LEU A 243 17.62 14.83 -4.92
C LEU A 243 19.08 14.94 -5.42
N GLY A 244 19.53 16.14 -5.79
CA GLY A 244 20.86 16.37 -6.36
C GLY A 244 21.01 15.82 -7.79
N LEU A 245 19.93 15.89 -8.59
CA LEU A 245 19.84 15.40 -9.98
C LEU A 245 19.86 16.53 -11.02
#